data_AF-B7QBS9-F1
#
_entry.id   AF-B7QBS9-F1
#
_cell.length_a   1.000
_cell.length_b   1.000
_cell.length_c   1.000
_cell.angle_alpha   90.00
_cell.angle_beta   90.00
_cell.angle_gamma   90.00
#
_symmetry.space_group_name_H-M   'P 1'
#
loop_
_entity.id
_entity.type
_entity.pdbx_description
1 polymer ?
#
loop_
_entity_poly.entity_id
_entity_poly.type
_entity_poly.pdbx_seq_one_letter_code
_entity_poly.pdbx_strand_id
1 'polypeptide(L)'
;MIGIGVKLLSGFDPTMLVFSQDTQFALDMTLWLYRLPHCHLGPYIIGSLTAFVYMKHGDFRLHPVVQMFLWAFSFALTGLALFSTAQWGQGDVPSLPVTLAFATTHRAAWSLGVAWIVFACITGRGGVIDSLLSWDALAPLGRLSYAIYLVHGYVVFFSLWTIRQRIEHMHFFVVSCFIHVYT
;
A
#
# COMPACT_ATOMS: atom_id res chain seq x y z
N MET A 1 -4.33 -2.35 -16.23
CA MET A 1 -5.37 -2.73 -17.21
C MET A 1 -6.65 -3.29 -16.57
N ILE A 2 -6.58 -4.12 -15.50
CA ILE A 2 -7.78 -4.76 -14.92
C ILE A 2 -8.59 -3.83 -13.97
N GLY A 3 -7.93 -2.92 -13.24
CA GLY A 3 -8.63 -1.92 -12.41
C GLY A 3 -9.52 -0.95 -13.20
N ILE A 4 -9.28 -0.82 -14.51
CA ILE A 4 -10.13 -0.04 -15.44
C ILE A 4 -11.44 -0.78 -15.70
N GLY A 5 -11.38 -2.11 -15.88
CA GLY A 5 -12.56 -2.94 -16.11
C GLY A 5 -13.51 -2.94 -14.91
N VAL A 6 -12.99 -3.06 -13.69
CA VAL A 6 -13.82 -3.03 -12.48
C VAL A 6 -14.46 -1.67 -12.24
N LYS A 7 -13.74 -0.57 -12.51
CA LYS A 7 -14.30 0.78 -12.38
C LYS A 7 -15.35 1.10 -13.45
N LEU A 8 -15.13 0.67 -14.69
CA LEU A 8 -16.06 0.90 -15.80
C LEU A 8 -17.32 0.01 -15.74
N LEU A 9 -17.20 -1.23 -15.24
CA LEU A 9 -18.33 -2.16 -15.14
C LEU A 9 -19.16 -1.97 -13.87
N SER A 10 -18.60 -1.36 -12.82
CA SER A 10 -19.21 -1.41 -11.49
C SER A 10 -19.24 -0.06 -10.74
N GLY A 11 -18.70 1.01 -11.32
CA GLY A 11 -18.73 2.35 -10.72
C GLY A 11 -17.89 2.51 -9.45
N PHE A 12 -17.09 1.51 -9.06
CA PHE A 12 -16.32 1.53 -7.83
C PHE A 12 -15.17 2.56 -7.85
N ASP A 13 -14.99 3.26 -6.73
CA ASP A 13 -13.82 4.08 -6.47
C ASP A 13 -12.55 3.22 -6.41
N PRO A 14 -11.38 3.74 -6.80
CA PRO A 14 -10.14 2.96 -6.88
C PRO A 14 -9.51 2.67 -5.50
N THR A 15 -10.05 3.30 -4.44
CA THR A 15 -9.57 3.23 -3.06
C THR A 15 -10.71 2.78 -2.15
N MET A 16 -10.44 1.80 -1.28
CA MET A 16 -11.44 1.21 -0.39
C MET A 16 -12.08 2.27 0.50
N LEU A 17 -13.34 2.61 0.22
CA LEU A 17 -14.17 3.42 1.09
C LEU A 17 -14.86 2.49 2.09
N VAL A 18 -14.13 2.07 3.12
CA VAL A 18 -14.65 1.17 4.18
C VAL A 18 -15.89 1.74 4.87
N PHE A 19 -16.05 3.07 4.85
CA PHE A 19 -17.13 3.79 5.50
C PHE A 19 -18.23 4.28 4.54
N SER A 20 -18.37 3.68 3.35
CA SER A 20 -19.54 3.95 2.50
C SER A 20 -20.83 3.50 3.20
N GLN A 21 -21.91 4.28 3.10
CA GLN A 21 -23.18 4.03 3.79
C GLN A 21 -23.83 2.67 3.43
N ASP A 22 -23.49 2.12 2.27
CA ASP A 22 -23.93 0.79 1.83
C ASP A 22 -22.89 -0.29 2.17
N THR A 23 -23.24 -1.15 3.14
CA THR A 23 -22.41 -2.27 3.58
C THR A 23 -22.22 -3.34 2.50
N GLN A 24 -23.24 -3.57 1.66
CA GLN A 24 -23.17 -4.48 0.52
C GLN A 24 -22.17 -4.00 -0.53
N PHE A 25 -22.16 -2.69 -0.82
CA PHE A 25 -21.21 -2.07 -1.75
C PHE A 25 -19.76 -2.18 -1.24
N ALA A 26 -19.53 -1.93 0.05
CA ALA A 26 -18.21 -2.08 0.67
C ALA A 26 -17.71 -3.53 0.67
N LEU A 27 -18.62 -4.50 0.91
CA LEU A 27 -18.30 -5.93 0.87
C LEU A 27 -17.95 -6.39 -0.54
N ASP A 28 -18.73 -6.01 -1.54
CA ASP A 28 -18.45 -6.33 -2.94
C ASP A 28 -17.13 -5.71 -3.40
N MET A 29 -16.88 -4.45 -3.06
CA MET A 29 -15.60 -3.81 -3.35
C MET A 29 -14.42 -4.56 -2.69
N THR A 30 -14.57 -5.00 -1.44
CA THR A 30 -13.54 -5.76 -0.71
C THR A 30 -13.29 -7.12 -1.36
N LEU A 31 -14.34 -7.84 -1.74
CA LEU A 31 -14.20 -9.17 -2.34
C LEU A 31 -13.67 -9.09 -3.77
N TRP A 32 -14.21 -8.20 -4.60
CA TRP A 32 -13.91 -8.11 -6.02
C TRP A 32 -12.65 -7.31 -6.35
N LEU A 33 -12.34 -6.25 -5.60
CA LEU A 33 -11.20 -5.38 -5.88
C LEU A 33 -9.99 -5.69 -4.98
N TYR A 34 -10.22 -5.99 -3.70
CA TYR A 34 -9.14 -6.17 -2.73
C TYR A 34 -8.71 -7.63 -2.56
N ARG A 35 -9.64 -8.60 -2.54
CA ARG A 35 -9.32 -10.01 -2.30
C ARG A 35 -8.84 -10.75 -3.56
N LEU A 36 -9.17 -10.26 -4.76
CA LEU A 36 -8.74 -10.89 -6.01
C LEU A 36 -7.21 -10.78 -6.21
N PRO A 37 -6.50 -11.90 -6.46
CA PRO A 37 -5.06 -11.90 -6.65
C PRO A 37 -4.64 -11.16 -7.93
N HIS A 38 -5.55 -11.01 -8.89
CA HIS A 38 -5.27 -10.42 -10.20
C HIS A 38 -4.84 -8.95 -10.12
N CYS A 39 -5.34 -8.20 -9.13
CA CYS A 39 -4.95 -6.80 -8.90
C CYS A 39 -3.54 -6.66 -8.29
N HIS A 40 -2.99 -7.76 -7.76
CA HIS A 40 -1.68 -7.82 -7.11
C HIS A 40 -0.58 -8.44 -7.98
N LEU A 41 -0.95 -8.93 -9.18
CA LEU A 41 0.00 -9.52 -10.14
C LEU A 41 1.14 -8.56 -10.51
N GLY A 42 0.85 -7.27 -10.72
CA GLY A 42 1.86 -6.26 -11.07
C GLY A 42 3.00 -6.17 -10.05
N PRO A 43 2.68 -5.89 -8.76
CA PRO A 43 3.65 -5.94 -7.67
C PRO A 43 4.48 -7.25 -7.61
N TYR A 44 3.83 -8.41 -7.76
CA TYR A 44 4.52 -9.70 -7.71
C TYR A 44 5.50 -9.90 -8.86
N ILE A 45 5.12 -9.50 -10.08
CA ILE A 45 6.03 -9.57 -11.24
C ILE A 45 7.22 -8.64 -11.04
N ILE A 46 7.00 -7.40 -10.58
CA ILE A 46 8.08 -6.42 -10.34
C ILE A 46 9.08 -6.95 -9.30
N GLY A 47 8.59 -7.49 -8.17
CA GLY A 47 9.44 -8.08 -7.15
C GLY A 47 10.22 -9.28 -7.66
N SER A 48 9.57 -10.18 -8.39
CA SER A 48 10.20 -11.39 -8.95
C SER A 48 11.29 -11.05 -9.97
N LEU A 49 11.03 -10.07 -10.85
CA LEU A 49 12.02 -9.57 -11.80
C LEU A 49 13.22 -8.93 -11.09
N THR A 50 12.96 -8.15 -10.04
CA THR A 50 14.03 -7.51 -9.26
C THR A 50 14.92 -8.56 -8.59
N ALA A 51 14.33 -9.61 -8.01
CA ALA A 51 15.06 -10.74 -7.44
C ALA A 51 15.88 -11.48 -8.51
N PHE A 52 15.30 -11.72 -9.69
CA PHE A 52 16.02 -12.34 -10.81
C PHE A 52 17.22 -11.52 -11.29
N VAL A 53 17.06 -10.20 -11.41
CA VAL A 53 18.15 -9.29 -11.77
C VAL A 53 19.24 -9.32 -10.72
N TYR A 54 18.89 -9.33 -9.44
CA TYR A 54 19.87 -9.47 -8.36
C TYR A 54 20.65 -10.79 -8.43
N MET A 55 19.97 -11.92 -8.67
CA MET A 55 20.64 -13.22 -8.78
C MET A 55 21.63 -13.28 -9.95
N LYS A 56 21.35 -12.57 -11.05
CA LYS A 56 22.20 -12.61 -12.26
C LYS A 56 23.27 -11.51 -12.30
N HIS A 57 23.00 -10.36 -11.68
CA HIS A 57 23.82 -9.15 -11.80
C HIS A 57 24.07 -8.44 -10.45
N GLY A 58 24.01 -9.15 -9.33
CA GLY A 58 24.18 -8.59 -7.99
C GLY A 58 25.51 -7.85 -7.78
N ASP A 59 26.58 -8.32 -8.43
CA ASP A 59 27.92 -7.73 -8.33
C ASP A 59 28.13 -6.49 -9.22
N PHE A 60 27.16 -6.12 -10.06
CA PHE A 60 27.31 -5.02 -11.01
C PHE A 60 27.37 -3.66 -10.30
N ARG A 61 28.55 -3.01 -10.28
CA ARG A 61 28.75 -1.70 -9.65
C ARG A 61 28.03 -0.60 -10.44
N LEU A 62 26.98 -0.03 -9.85
CA LEU A 62 26.31 1.15 -10.41
C LEU A 62 27.13 2.41 -10.13
N HIS A 63 27.12 3.34 -11.08
CA HIS A 63 27.76 4.64 -10.90
C HIS A 63 27.01 5.46 -9.82
N PRO A 64 27.71 6.16 -8.91
CA PRO A 64 27.08 6.88 -7.78
C PRO A 64 25.99 7.87 -8.21
N VAL A 65 26.19 8.54 -9.35
CA VAL A 65 25.20 9.46 -9.93
C VAL A 65 23.89 8.74 -10.27
N VAL A 66 23.98 7.55 -10.89
CA VAL A 66 22.80 6.74 -11.23
C VAL A 66 22.09 6.27 -9.96
N GLN A 67 22.85 5.88 -8.94
CA GLN A 67 22.30 5.49 -7.63
C GLN A 67 21.52 6.65 -6.97
N MET A 68 22.04 7.87 -7.03
CA MET A 68 21.34 9.07 -6.51
C MET A 68 20.03 9.33 -7.27
N PHE A 69 20.04 9.23 -8.61
CA PHE A 69 18.82 9.37 -9.40
C PHE A 69 17.78 8.29 -9.05
N LEU A 70 18.21 7.04 -8.87
CA LEU A 70 17.30 5.95 -8.53
C LEU A 70 16.72 6.09 -7.11
N TRP A 71 17.49 6.64 -6.16
CA TRP A 71 16.97 7.01 -4.84
C TRP A 71 15.92 8.11 -4.92
N ALA A 72 16.23 9.22 -5.60
CA ALA A 72 15.29 10.32 -5.79
C ALA A 72 14.01 9.83 -6.50
N PHE A 73 14.16 8.99 -7.51
CA PHE A 73 13.05 8.39 -8.25
C PHE A 73 12.21 7.47 -7.37
N SER A 74 12.83 6.63 -6.54
CA SER A 74 12.11 5.74 -5.62
C SER A 74 11.29 6.50 -4.58
N PHE A 75 11.86 7.54 -3.95
CA PHE A 75 11.13 8.38 -3.01
C PHE A 75 10.03 9.19 -3.69
N ALA A 76 10.26 9.69 -4.91
CA ALA A 76 9.23 10.36 -5.68
C ALA A 76 8.06 9.43 -5.99
N LEU A 77 8.32 8.20 -6.47
CA LEU A 77 7.26 7.24 -6.79
C LEU A 77 6.46 6.80 -5.56
N THR A 78 7.14 6.49 -4.46
CA THR A 78 6.46 6.08 -3.20
C THR A 78 5.68 7.24 -2.58
N GLY A 79 6.27 8.44 -2.58
CA GLY A 79 5.60 9.67 -2.12
C GLY A 79 4.38 10.01 -2.97
N LEU A 80 4.51 9.99 -4.29
CA LEU A 80 3.38 10.23 -5.20
C LEU A 80 2.27 9.21 -4.99
N ALA A 81 2.60 7.93 -4.84
CA ALA A 81 1.61 6.88 -4.59
C ALA A 81 0.89 7.04 -3.23
N LEU A 82 1.54 7.65 -2.24
CA LEU A 82 0.98 7.85 -0.90
C LEU A 82 0.15 9.13 -0.79
N PHE A 83 0.62 10.23 -1.37
CA PHE A 83 0.00 11.56 -1.21
C PHE A 83 -1.03 11.91 -2.27
N SER A 84 -1.06 11.21 -3.40
CA SER A 84 -2.01 11.46 -4.49
C SER A 84 -3.48 11.34 -4.08
N THR A 85 -3.78 10.52 -3.06
CA THR A 85 -5.17 10.28 -2.58
C THR A 85 -5.56 11.19 -1.42
N ALA A 86 -4.62 11.97 -0.87
CA ALA A 86 -4.88 12.82 0.30
C ALA A 86 -5.98 13.86 0.04
N GLN A 87 -6.05 14.37 -1.20
CA GLN A 87 -7.04 15.37 -1.60
C GLN A 87 -8.43 14.76 -1.88
N TRP A 88 -8.49 13.47 -2.22
CA TRP A 88 -9.75 12.80 -2.60
C TRP A 88 -10.65 12.56 -1.39
N GLY A 89 -10.04 12.42 -0.20
CA GLY A 89 -10.78 12.28 1.06
C GLY A 89 -11.48 13.57 1.52
N GLN A 90 -11.18 14.73 0.91
CA GLN A 90 -11.77 16.03 1.26
C GLN A 90 -12.96 16.43 0.36
N GLY A 91 -13.38 15.54 -0.54
CA GLY A 91 -14.53 15.76 -1.44
C GLY A 91 -14.17 16.26 -2.84
N ASP A 92 -12.89 16.46 -3.15
CA ASP A 92 -12.41 16.78 -4.48
C ASP A 92 -12.23 15.50 -5.31
N VAL A 93 -13.33 15.00 -5.87
CA VAL A 93 -13.36 13.80 -6.71
C VAL A 93 -12.74 14.11 -8.08
N PRO A 94 -11.61 13.48 -8.45
CA PRO A 94 -10.95 13.75 -9.72
C PRO A 94 -11.77 13.27 -10.91
N SER A 95 -11.48 13.86 -12.07
CA SER A 95 -12.05 13.42 -13.34
C SER A 95 -11.79 11.93 -13.62
N LEU A 96 -12.74 11.27 -14.28
CA LEU A 96 -12.70 9.84 -14.58
C LEU A 96 -11.34 9.35 -15.14
N PRO A 97 -10.69 10.07 -16.09
CA PRO A 97 -9.40 9.65 -16.63
C PRO A 97 -8.27 9.62 -15.59
N VAL A 98 -8.22 10.62 -14.71
CA VAL A 98 -7.21 10.74 -13.66
C VAL A 98 -7.36 9.59 -12.66
N THR A 99 -8.59 9.33 -12.24
CA THR A 99 -8.89 8.27 -11.29
C THR A 99 -8.55 6.88 -11.86
N LEU A 100 -8.78 6.65 -13.15
CA LEU A 100 -8.40 5.41 -13.84
C LEU A 100 -6.88 5.24 -14.01
N ALA A 101 -6.19 6.33 -14.40
CA ALA A 101 -4.74 6.34 -14.52
C ALA A 101 -4.08 6.05 -13.16
N PHE A 102 -4.62 6.63 -12.10
CA PHE A 102 -4.16 6.39 -10.74
C PHE A 102 -4.43 4.95 -10.29
N ALA A 103 -5.65 4.44 -10.47
CA ALA A 103 -6.06 3.09 -10.07
C ALA A 103 -5.11 2.00 -10.60
N THR A 104 -4.58 2.21 -11.80
CA THR A 104 -3.69 1.25 -12.47
C THR A 104 -2.22 1.47 -12.15
N THR A 105 -1.79 2.71 -11.98
CA THR A 105 -0.36 3.05 -11.88
C THR A 105 0.15 3.05 -10.45
N HIS A 106 -0.67 3.43 -9.45
CA HIS A 106 -0.19 3.64 -8.08
C HIS A 106 0.47 2.40 -7.46
N ARG A 107 -0.10 1.20 -7.66
CA ARG A 107 0.46 -0.06 -7.13
C ARG A 107 1.79 -0.40 -7.80
N ALA A 108 1.90 -0.15 -9.10
CA ALA A 108 3.14 -0.38 -9.85
C ALA A 108 4.22 0.63 -9.43
N ALA A 109 3.86 1.91 -9.32
CA ALA A 109 4.77 2.97 -8.84
C ALA A 109 5.29 2.67 -7.43
N TRP A 110 4.40 2.33 -6.50
CA TRP A 110 4.78 1.90 -5.15
C TRP A 110 5.75 0.71 -5.18
N SER A 111 5.40 -0.33 -5.95
CA SER A 111 6.20 -1.56 -6.04
C SER A 111 7.57 -1.32 -6.65
N LEU A 112 7.68 -0.45 -7.67
CA LEU A 112 8.96 -0.07 -8.29
C LEU A 112 9.83 0.71 -7.31
N GLY A 113 9.23 1.65 -6.57
CA GLY A 113 9.95 2.40 -5.54
C GLY A 113 10.51 1.47 -4.46
N VAL A 114 9.67 0.59 -3.91
CA VAL A 114 10.09 -0.40 -2.91
C VAL A 114 11.11 -1.39 -3.48
N ALA A 115 10.96 -1.83 -4.73
CA ALA A 115 11.90 -2.74 -5.38
C ALA A 115 13.32 -2.17 -5.44
N TRP A 116 13.47 -0.88 -5.75
CA TRP A 116 14.78 -0.23 -5.71
C TRP A 116 15.36 -0.18 -4.29
N ILE A 117 14.54 0.16 -3.29
CA ILE A 117 14.98 0.22 -1.88
C ILE A 117 15.52 -1.14 -1.45
N VAL A 118 14.77 -2.22 -1.70
CA VAL A 118 15.17 -3.58 -1.37
C VAL A 118 16.45 -3.95 -2.12
N PHE A 119 16.52 -3.70 -3.44
CA PHE A 119 17.71 -3.98 -4.25
C PHE A 119 18.95 -3.24 -3.74
N ALA A 120 18.81 -1.98 -3.34
CA ALA A 120 19.89 -1.19 -2.78
C ALA A 120 20.36 -1.75 -1.42
N CYS A 121 19.44 -2.18 -0.56
CA CYS A 121 19.81 -2.77 0.74
C CYS A 121 20.55 -4.10 0.56
N ILE A 122 20.02 -5.04 -0.23
CA ILE A 122 20.65 -6.36 -0.42
C ILE A 122 22.02 -6.29 -1.13
N THR A 123 22.26 -5.26 -1.95
CA THR A 123 23.55 -5.06 -2.64
C THR A 123 24.55 -4.24 -1.81
N GLY A 124 24.23 -3.90 -0.55
CA GLY A 124 25.08 -3.09 0.32
C GLY A 124 25.18 -1.60 -0.08
N ARG A 125 24.24 -1.13 -0.91
CA ARG A 125 24.15 0.25 -1.43
C ARG A 125 23.16 1.12 -0.67
N GLY A 126 22.54 0.58 0.38
CA GLY A 126 21.53 1.28 1.17
C GLY A 126 22.09 2.28 2.18
N GLY A 127 23.38 2.20 2.53
CA GLY A 127 24.03 3.15 3.44
C GLY A 127 23.24 3.31 4.74
N VAL A 128 22.84 4.55 5.05
CA VAL A 128 22.05 4.87 6.25
C VAL A 128 20.72 4.11 6.29
N ILE A 129 20.06 3.94 5.14
CA ILE A 129 18.74 3.29 5.07
C ILE A 129 18.87 1.80 5.38
N ASP A 130 19.95 1.16 4.95
CA ASP A 130 20.24 -0.23 5.28
C ASP A 130 20.48 -0.40 6.79
N SER A 131 21.25 0.50 7.41
CA SER A 131 21.46 0.50 8.87
C SER A 131 20.17 0.72 9.66
N LEU A 132 19.27 1.58 9.17
CA LEU A 132 17.97 1.79 9.79
C LEU A 132 17.07 0.57 9.66
N LEU A 133 16.97 -0.03 8.46
CA LEU A 133 16.11 -1.20 8.20
C LEU A 133 16.62 -2.48 8.88
N SER A 134 17.93 -2.62 9.04
CA SER A 134 18.56 -3.76 9.73
C SER A 134 18.58 -3.59 11.25
N TRP A 135 18.01 -2.51 11.79
CA TRP A 135 18.04 -2.26 13.22
C TRP A 135 17.18 -3.27 13.99
N ASP A 136 17.77 -3.97 14.96
CA ASP A 136 17.09 -4.99 15.78
C ASP A 136 15.83 -4.47 16.50
N ALA A 137 15.74 -3.17 16.78
CA ALA A 137 14.55 -2.56 17.36
C ALA A 137 13.32 -2.61 16.41
N LEU A 138 13.54 -2.67 15.09
CA LEU A 138 12.45 -2.83 14.12
C LEU A 138 11.96 -4.27 14.01
N ALA A 139 12.75 -5.27 14.45
CA ALA A 139 12.35 -6.67 14.42
C ALA A 139 11.08 -6.97 15.26
N PRO A 140 10.99 -6.56 16.55
CA PRO A 140 9.75 -6.73 17.32
C PRO A 140 8.61 -5.85 16.80
N LEU A 141 8.91 -4.65 16.28
CA LEU A 141 7.90 -3.75 15.72
C LEU A 141 7.27 -4.32 14.44
N GLY A 142 8.06 -5.00 13.59
CA GLY A 142 7.57 -5.69 12.41
C GLY A 142 6.63 -6.84 12.78
N ARG A 143 6.98 -7.61 13.82
CA ARG A 143 6.12 -8.70 14.34
C ARG A 143 4.81 -8.14 14.91
N LEU A 144 4.87 -7.04 15.67
CA LEU A 144 3.68 -6.39 16.22
C LEU A 144 2.78 -5.84 15.11
N SER A 145 3.36 -5.15 14.12
CA SER A 145 2.62 -4.62 12.97
C SER A 145 1.92 -5.73 12.19
N TYR A 146 2.59 -6.88 12.02
CA TYR A 146 2.00 -8.05 11.38
C TYR A 146 0.85 -8.66 12.22
N ALA A 147 1.03 -8.78 13.53
CA ALA A 147 -0.02 -9.26 14.43
C ALA A 147 -1.25 -8.34 14.39
N ILE A 148 -1.05 -7.02 14.45
CA ILE A 148 -2.11 -6.03 14.30
C ILE A 148 -2.79 -6.19 12.94
N TYR A 149 -2.04 -6.32 11.85
CA TYR A 149 -2.60 -6.52 10.51
C TYR A 149 -3.52 -7.73 10.41
N LEU A 150 -3.14 -8.87 11.00
CA LEU A 150 -3.97 -10.09 11.00
C LEU A 150 -5.27 -9.90 11.77
N VAL A 151 -5.23 -9.22 12.92
CA VAL A 151 -6.40 -8.99 13.77
C VAL A 151 -7.26 -7.83 13.24
N HIS A 152 -6.66 -6.91 12.48
CA HIS A 152 -7.28 -5.66 12.05
C HIS A 152 -8.62 -5.86 11.34
N GLY A 153 -8.66 -6.78 10.37
CA GLY A 153 -9.89 -7.08 9.63
C GLY A 153 -11.03 -7.50 10.55
N TYR A 154 -10.76 -8.39 11.51
CA TYR A 154 -11.77 -8.86 12.46
C TYR A 154 -12.33 -7.74 13.33
N VAL A 155 -11.46 -6.85 13.82
CA VAL A 155 -11.88 -5.72 14.66
C VAL A 155 -12.70 -4.70 13.86
N VAL A 156 -12.30 -4.42 12.61
CA VAL A 156 -13.08 -3.55 11.72
C VAL A 156 -14.47 -4.13 11.45
N PHE A 157 -14.55 -5.41 11.07
CA PHE A 157 -15.84 -6.06 10.87
C PHE A 157 -16.69 -6.02 12.13
N PHE A 158 -16.15 -6.47 13.28
CA PHE A 158 -16.88 -6.48 14.55
C PHE A 158 -17.40 -5.10 14.95
N SER A 159 -16.59 -4.05 14.74
CA SER A 159 -16.99 -2.66 14.99
C SER A 159 -18.13 -2.23 14.07
N LEU A 160 -18.05 -2.54 12.77
CA LEU A 160 -19.11 -2.22 11.82
C LEU A 160 -20.45 -2.92 12.14
N TRP A 161 -20.42 -4.15 12.67
CA TRP A 161 -21.62 -4.88 13.09
C TRP A 161 -22.25 -4.30 14.37
N THR A 162 -21.46 -3.71 15.25
CA THR A 162 -21.90 -3.24 16.57
C THR A 162 -22.33 -1.77 16.56
N ILE A 163 -21.76 -0.96 15.68
CA ILE A 163 -21.98 0.50 15.64
C ILE A 163 -23.32 0.83 14.95
N ARG A 164 -24.27 1.39 15.73
CA ARG A 164 -25.57 1.93 15.25
C ARG A 164 -25.58 3.45 15.01
N GLN A 165 -24.49 4.16 15.28
CA GLN A 165 -24.41 5.63 15.13
C GLN A 165 -23.27 6.07 14.22
N ARG A 166 -23.44 7.26 13.61
CA ARG A 166 -22.49 7.89 12.68
C ARG A 166 -21.18 8.19 13.40
N ILE A 167 -20.09 7.59 12.92
CA ILE A 167 -18.74 7.81 13.43
C ILE A 167 -18.25 9.14 12.83
N GLU A 168 -18.26 10.20 13.64
CA GLU A 168 -17.44 11.38 13.38
C GLU A 168 -15.98 10.91 13.36
N HIS A 169 -15.26 11.28 12.31
CA HIS A 169 -13.89 10.87 11.99
C HIS A 169 -12.98 10.77 13.21
N MET A 170 -11.92 9.95 13.11
CA MET A 170 -10.55 10.23 13.59
C MET A 170 -9.89 8.91 14.03
N HIS A 171 -8.71 8.66 13.47
CA HIS A 171 -7.82 7.51 13.67
C HIS A 171 -7.60 7.06 15.13
N PHE A 172 -7.94 7.89 16.12
CA PHE A 172 -7.87 7.62 17.55
C PHE A 172 -8.86 6.54 18.04
N PHE A 173 -10.08 6.48 17.50
CA PHE A 173 -11.11 5.54 17.98
C PHE A 173 -10.70 4.07 17.75
N VAL A 174 -10.09 3.81 16.60
CA VAL A 174 -9.61 2.47 16.23
C VAL A 174 -8.48 2.04 17.17
N VAL A 175 -7.52 2.92 17.46
CA VAL A 175 -6.41 2.64 18.39
C VAL A 175 -6.91 2.39 19.81
N SER A 176 -7.90 3.14 20.30
CA SER A 176 -8.48 2.91 21.63
C SER A 176 -9.23 1.57 21.75
N CYS A 177 -9.92 1.11 20.70
CA CYS A 177 -10.54 -0.22 20.70
C CYS A 177 -9.51 -1.35 20.74
N PHE A 178 -8.38 -1.23 20.05
CA PHE A 178 -7.30 -2.22 20.13
C PHE A 178 -6.64 -2.27 21.51
N ILE A 179 -6.59 -1.18 22.27
CA ILE A 179 -5.99 -1.20 23.61
C ILE A 179 -6.96 -1.82 24.63
N HIS A 180 -8.26 -1.53 24.52
CA HIS A 180 -9.26 -1.99 25.47
C HIS A 180 -9.58 -3.50 25.38
N VAL A 181 -9.28 -4.15 24.25
CA VAL A 181 -9.45 -5.60 24.08
C VAL A 181 -8.30 -6.42 24.68
N TYR A 182 -7.16 -5.78 25.00
CA TYR A 182 -5.96 -6.45 25.53
C TYR A 182 -5.69 -6.16 27.01
N THR A 183 -6.61 -5.49 27.71
CA THR A 183 -6.66 -5.32 29.18
C THR A 183 -7.91 -5.94 29.74
#